data_AF-A0A538CFA1-F1
#
_entry.id   AF-A0A538CFA1-F1
#
_cell.length_a   1.000
_cell.length_b   1.000
_cell.length_c   1.000
_cell.angle_alpha   90.00
_cell.angle_beta   90.00
_cell.angle_gamma   90.00
#
_symmetry.space_group_name_H-M   'P 1'
#
loop_
_entity.id
_entity.type
_entity.pdbx_description
1 polymer ?
#
loop_
_entity_poly.entity_id
_entity_poly.type
_entity_poly.pdbx_seq_one_letter_code
_entity_poly.pdbx_strand_id
1 'polypeptide(L)'
;MRLLRRLFGEEQGFALVIALGVTVVLSMTVVTVIESARSNSRNSTMSGGRASAYDLAEAGVSNAMSILRVPTNNALDKYVFCTDSGSLPTLPCKRTDTYSSGKVIWYGTLYQNAAAGTAYWDLFSTGYVRNPYGGADYQKTIRATIPVVPVTTQPLNNPSWNYIFSRATGSGVALSGCDMTLQNSVNVTSPLYVMGNLCLKNTAKIS
;
A
#
# COMPACT_ATOMS: atom_id res chain seq x y z
N MET A 1 -18.82 -40.14 -69.49
CA MET A 1 -17.60 -39.77 -68.74
C MET A 1 -16.31 -39.75 -69.58
N ARG A 2 -16.34 -39.47 -70.90
CA ARG A 2 -15.11 -39.36 -71.74
C ARG A 2 -14.78 -37.93 -72.20
N LEU A 3 -15.71 -36.98 -72.12
CA LEU A 3 -15.48 -35.58 -72.50
C LEU A 3 -14.68 -34.78 -71.44
N LEU A 4 -14.94 -35.01 -70.15
CA LEU A 4 -14.20 -34.35 -69.07
C LEU A 4 -12.69 -34.69 -69.07
N ARG A 5 -12.29 -35.84 -69.62
CA ARG A 5 -10.88 -36.25 -69.72
C ARG A 5 -10.13 -35.58 -70.87
N ARG A 6 -10.83 -35.02 -71.85
CA ARG A 6 -10.21 -34.36 -73.03
C ARG A 6 -9.97 -32.87 -72.81
N LEU A 7 -10.83 -32.21 -72.04
CA LEU A 7 -10.64 -30.80 -71.65
C LEU A 7 -9.40 -30.57 -70.77
N PHE A 8 -8.97 -31.58 -69.99
CA PHE A 8 -7.71 -31.53 -69.23
C PHE A 8 -6.43 -31.65 -70.09
N GLY A 9 -6.55 -31.94 -71.39
CA GLY A 9 -5.42 -32.09 -72.30
C GLY A 9 -4.97 -30.78 -72.97
N GLU A 10 -5.83 -29.76 -73.04
CA GLU A 10 -5.57 -28.53 -73.83
C GLU A 10 -5.46 -27.25 -72.97
N GLU A 11 -5.70 -27.30 -71.66
CA GLU A 11 -5.55 -26.15 -70.75
C GLU A 11 -4.24 -26.15 -69.92
N GLN A 12 -3.29 -27.03 -70.27
CA GLN A 12 -2.08 -27.29 -69.46
C GLN A 12 -1.18 -26.06 -69.23
N GLY A 13 -1.22 -25.05 -70.10
CA GLY A 13 -0.43 -23.81 -69.93
C GLY A 13 -1.07 -22.79 -68.97
N PHE A 14 -2.40 -22.64 -69.01
CA PHE A 14 -3.11 -21.60 -68.26
C PHE A 14 -3.45 -22.03 -66.83
N ALA A 15 -3.78 -23.31 -66.64
CA ALA A 15 -4.04 -23.88 -65.32
C ALA A 15 -2.81 -23.75 -64.39
N LEU A 16 -1.60 -23.87 -64.94
CA LEU A 16 -0.36 -23.69 -64.18
C LEU A 16 -0.19 -22.25 -63.69
N VAL A 17 -0.51 -21.26 -64.53
CA VAL A 17 -0.40 -19.84 -64.17
C VAL A 17 -1.44 -19.46 -63.12
N ILE A 18 -2.69 -19.95 -63.24
CA ILE A 18 -3.72 -19.75 -62.21
C ILE A 18 -3.31 -20.41 -60.89
N ALA A 19 -2.82 -21.66 -60.94
CA ALA A 19 -2.36 -22.34 -59.73
C ALA A 19 -1.21 -21.59 -59.05
N LEU A 20 -0.28 -21.04 -59.83
CA LEU A 20 0.82 -20.23 -59.30
C LEU A 20 0.31 -18.91 -58.70
N GLY A 21 -0.63 -18.23 -59.35
CA GLY A 21 -1.26 -17.02 -58.79
C GLY A 21 -2.00 -17.29 -57.47
N VAL A 22 -2.81 -18.36 -57.42
CA VAL A 22 -3.57 -18.75 -56.22
C VAL A 22 -2.65 -19.18 -55.08
N THR A 23 -1.58 -19.93 -55.35
CA THR A 23 -0.62 -20.36 -54.31
C THR A 23 0.17 -19.19 -53.74
N VAL A 24 0.54 -18.19 -54.55
CA VAL A 24 1.19 -16.96 -54.06
C VAL A 24 0.26 -16.20 -53.12
N VAL A 25 -1.00 -15.98 -53.52
CA VAL A 25 -1.99 -15.30 -52.67
C VAL A 25 -2.23 -16.08 -51.37
N LEU A 26 -2.39 -17.41 -51.46
CA LEU A 26 -2.59 -18.26 -50.28
C LEU A 26 -1.36 -18.26 -49.36
N SER A 27 -0.15 -18.18 -49.91
CA SER A 27 1.07 -18.06 -49.10
C SER A 27 1.14 -16.73 -48.36
N MET A 28 0.75 -15.63 -49.02
CA MET A 28 0.70 -14.30 -48.40
C MET A 28 -0.33 -14.26 -47.27
N THR A 29 -1.51 -14.87 -47.44
CA THR A 29 -2.53 -14.93 -46.38
C THR A 29 -2.12 -15.81 -45.22
N VAL A 30 -1.41 -16.93 -45.45
CA VAL A 30 -0.90 -17.77 -44.36
C VAL A 30 0.12 -17.02 -43.50
N VAL A 31 1.03 -16.26 -44.12
CA VAL A 31 2.01 -15.44 -43.37
C VAL A 31 1.28 -14.39 -42.51
N THR A 32 0.31 -13.67 -43.07
CA THR A 32 -0.41 -12.63 -42.32
C THR A 32 -1.24 -13.21 -41.17
N VAL A 33 -1.83 -14.39 -41.34
CA VAL A 33 -2.54 -15.10 -40.27
C VAL A 33 -1.59 -15.52 -39.15
N ILE A 34 -0.41 -16.05 -39.48
CA ILE A 34 0.58 -16.44 -38.46
C ILE A 34 1.08 -15.22 -37.68
N GLU A 35 1.39 -14.12 -38.36
CA GLU A 35 1.86 -12.89 -37.71
C GLU A 35 0.78 -12.27 -36.82
N SER A 36 -0.47 -12.20 -37.31
CA SER A 36 -1.60 -11.70 -36.51
C SER A 36 -1.89 -12.59 -35.31
N ALA A 37 -1.82 -13.93 -35.46
CA ALA A 37 -1.98 -14.87 -34.34
C ALA A 37 -0.88 -14.69 -33.27
N ARG A 38 0.38 -14.54 -33.69
CA ARG A 38 1.51 -14.27 -32.78
C ARG A 38 1.35 -12.94 -32.06
N SER A 39 0.93 -11.90 -32.77
CA SER A 39 0.64 -10.58 -32.20
C SER A 39 -0.47 -10.66 -31.15
N ASN A 40 -1.56 -11.37 -31.45
CA ASN A 40 -2.68 -11.52 -30.54
C ASN A 40 -2.30 -12.31 -29.27
N SER A 41 -1.50 -13.37 -29.40
CA SER A 41 -0.97 -14.13 -28.25
C SER A 41 -0.10 -13.26 -27.33
N ARG A 42 0.79 -12.43 -27.90
CA ARG A 42 1.61 -11.49 -27.14
C ARG A 42 0.76 -10.44 -26.44
N ASN A 43 -0.25 -9.90 -27.13
CA ASN A 43 -1.17 -8.92 -26.58
C ASN A 43 -1.99 -9.50 -25.42
N SER A 44 -2.46 -10.74 -25.54
CA SER A 44 -3.17 -11.46 -24.46
C SER A 44 -2.28 -11.63 -23.23
N THR A 45 -1.04 -12.08 -23.41
CA THR A 45 -0.06 -12.26 -22.32
C THR A 45 0.25 -10.93 -21.63
N MET A 46 0.42 -9.86 -22.41
CA MET A 46 0.67 -8.52 -21.90
C MET A 46 -0.53 -7.93 -21.15
N SER A 47 -1.75 -8.20 -21.63
CA SER A 47 -2.98 -7.81 -20.95
C SER A 47 -3.12 -8.53 -19.60
N GLY A 48 -2.91 -9.84 -19.58
CA GLY A 48 -2.93 -10.65 -18.35
C GLY A 48 -1.86 -10.22 -17.35
N GLY A 49 -0.63 -9.97 -17.81
CA GLY A 49 0.45 -9.46 -16.95
C GLY A 49 0.15 -8.08 -16.35
N ARG A 50 -0.53 -7.20 -17.10
CA ARG A 50 -0.97 -5.89 -16.60
C ARG A 50 -2.11 -6.01 -15.58
N ALA A 51 -3.04 -6.94 -15.77
CA ALA A 51 -4.10 -7.21 -14.80
C ALA A 51 -3.49 -7.76 -13.50
N SER A 52 -2.60 -8.75 -13.59
CA SER A 52 -1.90 -9.28 -12.41
C SER A 52 -1.06 -8.23 -11.68
N ALA A 53 -0.41 -7.30 -12.41
CA ALA A 53 0.30 -6.19 -11.79
C ALA A 53 -0.64 -5.22 -11.04
N TYR A 54 -1.87 -5.06 -11.51
CA TYR A 54 -2.90 -4.29 -10.82
C TYR A 54 -3.37 -5.01 -9.55
N ASP A 55 -3.66 -6.30 -9.62
CA ASP A 55 -4.04 -7.12 -8.45
C ASP A 55 -2.96 -7.10 -7.36
N LEU A 56 -1.68 -7.19 -7.76
CA LEU A 56 -0.54 -7.04 -6.84
C LEU A 56 -0.47 -5.64 -6.22
N ALA A 57 -0.77 -4.59 -6.98
CA ALA A 57 -0.83 -3.24 -6.45
C ALA A 57 -1.96 -3.07 -5.43
N GLU A 58 -3.14 -3.67 -5.67
CA GLU A 58 -4.23 -3.68 -4.69
C GLU A 58 -3.84 -4.44 -3.41
N ALA A 59 -3.12 -5.56 -3.54
CA ALA A 59 -2.59 -6.29 -2.39
C ALA A 59 -1.67 -5.40 -1.53
N GLY A 60 -0.80 -4.58 -2.13
CA GLY A 60 0.04 -3.65 -1.38
C GLY A 60 -0.75 -2.55 -0.64
N VAL A 61 -1.83 -2.02 -1.24
CA VAL A 61 -2.73 -1.09 -0.55
C VAL A 61 -3.44 -1.78 0.62
N SER A 62 -3.87 -3.03 0.42
CA SER A 62 -4.50 -3.84 1.47
C SER A 62 -3.53 -4.13 2.63
N ASN A 63 -2.27 -4.47 2.34
CA ASN A 63 -1.23 -4.67 3.35
C ASN A 63 -0.98 -3.39 4.16
N ALA A 64 -0.86 -2.24 3.49
CA ALA A 64 -0.71 -0.96 4.15
C ALA A 64 -1.92 -0.62 5.05
N MET A 65 -3.14 -0.82 4.54
CA MET A 65 -4.37 -0.61 5.31
C MET A 65 -4.44 -1.53 6.53
N SER A 66 -3.96 -2.76 6.41
CA SER A 66 -3.91 -3.71 7.54
C SER A 66 -3.06 -3.16 8.68
N ILE A 67 -1.88 -2.61 8.37
CA ILE A 67 -0.96 -2.03 9.38
C ILE A 67 -1.58 -0.80 10.04
N LEU A 68 -2.28 0.04 9.28
CA LEU A 68 -2.97 1.22 9.82
C LEU A 68 -4.18 0.88 10.69
N ARG A 69 -4.83 -0.28 10.45
CA ARG A 69 -6.04 -0.69 11.18
C ARG A 69 -5.73 -1.47 12.47
N VAL A 70 -4.53 -1.98 12.63
CA VAL A 70 -4.13 -2.73 13.83
C VAL A 70 -4.22 -1.81 15.06
N PRO A 71 -5.00 -2.15 16.11
CA PRO A 71 -5.21 -1.28 17.27
C PRO A 71 -3.96 -0.97 18.09
N THR A 72 -2.93 -1.83 18.02
CA THR A 72 -1.66 -1.61 18.70
C THR A 72 -0.76 -0.62 17.98
N ASN A 73 -1.05 -0.31 16.71
CA ASN A 73 -0.29 0.63 15.90
C ASN A 73 -0.96 1.99 15.92
N ASN A 74 -0.17 3.03 16.15
CA ASN A 74 -0.68 4.39 16.05
C ASN A 74 -0.70 4.84 14.59
N ALA A 75 -1.90 4.94 13.99
CA ALA A 75 -2.06 5.43 12.62
C ALA A 75 -1.65 6.91 12.43
N LEU A 76 -1.45 7.68 13.51
CA LEU A 76 -0.91 9.05 13.46
C LEU A 76 0.63 9.10 13.54
N ASP A 77 1.30 7.96 13.68
CA ASP A 77 2.75 7.88 13.63
C ASP A 77 3.24 7.84 12.18
N LYS A 78 4.07 8.82 11.81
CA LYS A 78 4.69 8.93 10.48
C LYS A 78 5.61 7.75 10.16
N TYR A 79 6.12 7.05 11.18
CA TYR A 79 7.05 5.94 11.04
C TYR A 79 6.37 4.56 11.11
N VAL A 80 5.03 4.49 11.16
CA VAL A 80 4.27 3.23 11.33
C VAL A 80 4.59 2.14 10.28
N PHE A 81 5.05 2.54 9.08
CA PHE A 81 5.43 1.59 8.02
C PHE A 81 6.90 1.18 8.04
N CYS A 82 7.73 1.86 8.82
CA CYS A 82 9.15 1.61 8.92
C CYS A 82 9.41 0.32 9.73
N THR A 83 10.48 -0.38 9.39
CA THR A 83 11.01 -1.46 10.22
C THR A 83 11.76 -0.88 11.40
N ASP A 84 11.69 -1.54 12.56
CA ASP A 84 12.47 -1.15 13.73
C ASP A 84 13.97 -1.14 13.40
N SER A 85 14.61 0.01 13.60
CA SER A 85 16.04 0.20 13.37
C SER A 85 16.63 1.10 14.44
N GLY A 86 17.90 0.88 14.82
CA GLY A 86 18.59 1.70 15.82
C GLY A 86 18.88 3.14 15.38
N SER A 87 18.57 3.50 14.13
CA SER A 87 18.69 4.84 13.55
C SER A 87 17.36 5.29 12.96
N LEU A 88 17.12 6.60 12.94
CA LEU A 88 15.95 7.21 12.31
C LEU A 88 15.91 6.88 10.80
N PRO A 89 14.88 6.16 10.31
CA PRO A 89 14.80 5.79 8.91
C PRO A 89 14.36 6.98 8.04
N THR A 90 14.84 7.01 6.79
CA THR A 90 14.46 8.04 5.82
C THR A 90 13.03 7.80 5.33
N LEU A 91 12.21 8.85 5.39
CA LEU A 91 10.82 8.81 4.96
C LEU A 91 10.66 9.20 3.48
N PRO A 92 9.66 8.65 2.74
CA PRO A 92 8.71 7.64 3.18
C PRO A 92 9.34 6.24 3.24
N CYS A 93 9.01 5.47 4.28
CA CYS A 93 9.46 4.10 4.41
C CYS A 93 8.78 3.21 3.36
N LYS A 94 9.61 2.57 2.53
CA LYS A 94 9.15 1.68 1.46
C LYS A 94 9.20 0.23 1.91
N ARG A 95 8.11 -0.49 1.66
CA ARG A 95 7.97 -1.91 1.94
C ARG A 95 7.93 -2.65 0.62
N THR A 96 8.58 -3.81 0.57
CA THR A 96 8.60 -4.68 -0.60
C THR A 96 8.13 -6.05 -0.17
N ASP A 97 7.00 -6.49 -0.72
CA ASP A 97 6.48 -7.83 -0.50
C ASP A 97 6.59 -8.62 -1.80
N THR A 98 7.00 -9.88 -1.70
CA THR A 98 7.16 -10.79 -2.84
C THR A 98 6.07 -11.85 -2.83
N TYR A 99 5.53 -12.12 -4.01
CA TYR A 99 4.49 -13.11 -4.27
C TYR A 99 4.95 -14.07 -5.38
N SER A 100 4.22 -15.18 -5.57
CA SER A 100 4.53 -16.14 -6.64
C SER A 100 4.44 -15.53 -8.04
N SER A 101 3.52 -14.58 -8.25
CA SER A 101 3.28 -13.92 -9.54
C SER A 101 4.16 -12.70 -9.80
N GLY A 102 4.86 -12.18 -8.78
CA GLY A 102 5.60 -10.93 -8.90
C GLY A 102 5.97 -10.32 -7.55
N LYS A 103 6.20 -9.01 -7.53
CA LYS A 103 6.49 -8.26 -6.30
C LYS A 103 5.66 -6.99 -6.25
N VAL A 104 5.41 -6.50 -5.05
CA VAL A 104 4.77 -5.20 -4.83
C VAL A 104 5.70 -4.33 -3.99
N ILE A 105 5.79 -3.05 -4.35
CA ILE A 105 6.46 -2.03 -3.55
C ILE A 105 5.42 -1.01 -3.16
N TRP A 106 5.22 -0.82 -1.86
CA TRP A 106 4.23 0.12 -1.34
C TRP A 106 4.81 0.99 -0.22
N TYR A 107 4.27 2.19 -0.10
CA TYR A 107 4.65 3.18 0.91
C TYR A 107 3.53 4.19 1.11
N GLY A 108 3.60 4.96 2.19
CA GLY A 108 2.63 6.01 2.47
C GLY A 108 3.28 7.31 2.94
N THR A 109 2.56 8.41 2.72
CA THR A 109 2.87 9.72 3.29
C THR A 109 1.70 10.19 4.13
N LEU A 110 1.98 10.53 5.39
CA LEU A 110 0.99 11.06 6.33
C LEU A 110 0.91 12.59 6.21
N TYR A 111 -0.31 13.09 6.08
CA TYR A 111 -0.64 14.51 6.14
C TYR A 111 -1.51 14.77 7.37
N GLN A 112 -1.11 15.74 8.18
CA GLN A 112 -1.79 16.11 9.41
C GLN A 112 -2.06 17.61 9.44
N ASN A 113 -3.27 17.98 9.85
CA ASN A 113 -3.63 19.34 10.18
C ASN A 113 -4.13 19.38 11.62
N ALA A 114 -3.22 19.67 12.55
CA ALA A 114 -3.52 19.73 13.98
C ALA A 114 -4.59 20.78 14.34
N ALA A 115 -4.66 21.89 13.61
CA ALA A 115 -5.64 22.95 13.84
C ALA A 115 -7.07 22.52 13.47
N ALA A 116 -7.21 21.70 12.42
CA ALA A 116 -8.49 21.17 11.97
C ALA A 116 -8.84 19.80 12.57
N GLY A 117 -7.93 19.19 13.35
CA GLY A 117 -8.11 17.84 13.88
C GLY A 117 -8.20 16.75 12.80
N THR A 118 -7.67 17.00 11.60
CA THR A 118 -7.76 16.07 10.47
C THR A 118 -6.41 15.47 10.13
N ALA A 119 -6.42 14.18 9.78
CA ALA A 119 -5.25 13.47 9.30
C ALA A 119 -5.66 12.48 8.20
N TYR A 120 -4.80 12.31 7.19
CA TYR A 120 -5.00 11.31 6.15
C TYR A 120 -3.66 10.78 5.64
N TRP A 121 -3.68 9.53 5.19
CA TRP A 121 -2.58 8.89 4.51
C TRP A 121 -2.80 8.90 3.01
N ASP A 122 -1.79 9.31 2.25
CA ASP A 122 -1.68 8.99 0.84
C ASP A 122 -0.79 7.76 0.68
N LEU A 123 -1.38 6.66 0.26
CA LEU A 123 -0.70 5.41 -0.03
C LEU A 123 -0.40 5.30 -1.52
N PHE A 124 0.78 4.76 -1.80
CA PHE A 124 1.26 4.42 -3.13
C PHE A 124 1.64 2.96 -3.14
N SER A 125 1.14 2.21 -4.10
CA SER A 125 1.47 0.79 -4.28
C SER A 125 1.75 0.52 -5.74
N THR A 126 2.90 -0.08 -6.04
CA THR A 126 3.30 -0.47 -7.40
C THR A 126 3.52 -1.98 -7.45
N GLY A 127 2.68 -2.68 -8.22
CA GLY A 127 2.84 -4.09 -8.52
C GLY A 127 3.73 -4.28 -9.75
N TYR A 128 4.58 -5.30 -9.72
CA TYR A 128 5.52 -5.68 -10.77
C TYR A 128 5.36 -7.16 -11.11
N VAL A 129 5.15 -7.45 -12.40
CA VAL A 129 5.03 -8.80 -12.95
C VAL A 129 6.07 -8.98 -14.05
N ARG A 130 6.76 -10.12 -14.05
CA ARG A 130 7.79 -10.41 -15.04
C ARG A 130 7.22 -10.39 -16.46
N ASN A 131 7.88 -9.68 -17.36
CA ASN A 131 7.60 -9.77 -18.78
C ASN A 131 8.29 -11.02 -19.38
N PRO A 132 7.53 -11.99 -19.92
CA PRO A 132 8.10 -13.25 -20.44
C PRO A 132 8.89 -13.06 -21.74
N TYR A 133 8.80 -11.90 -22.40
CA TYR A 133 9.47 -11.62 -23.67
C TYR A 133 10.80 -10.85 -23.51
N GLY A 134 11.31 -10.72 -22.29
CA GLY A 134 12.64 -10.13 -22.04
C GLY A 134 12.70 -8.60 -22.06
N GLY A 135 11.55 -7.91 -21.96
CA GLY A 135 11.47 -6.46 -21.78
C GLY A 135 11.38 -6.05 -20.30
N ALA A 136 11.09 -4.77 -20.05
CA ALA A 136 10.75 -4.29 -18.71
C ALA A 136 9.52 -5.02 -18.15
N ASP A 137 9.53 -5.26 -16.84
CA ASP A 137 8.42 -5.86 -16.11
C ASP A 137 7.14 -5.05 -16.29
N TYR A 138 6.00 -5.75 -16.37
CA TYR A 138 4.70 -5.09 -16.37
C TYR A 138 4.47 -4.47 -14.99
N GLN A 139 4.25 -3.16 -14.97
CA GLN A 139 4.05 -2.42 -13.73
C GLN A 139 2.74 -1.65 -13.73
N LYS A 140 2.09 -1.59 -12.56
CA LYS A 140 0.91 -0.77 -12.30
C LYS A 140 1.02 -0.12 -10.94
N THR A 141 0.76 1.18 -10.90
CA THR A 141 0.76 1.97 -9.66
C THR A 141 -0.65 2.40 -9.33
N ILE A 142 -1.06 2.17 -8.09
CA ILE A 142 -2.32 2.61 -7.51
C ILE A 142 -2.01 3.62 -6.39
N ARG A 143 -2.84 4.66 -6.30
CA ARG A 143 -2.83 5.61 -5.20
C ARG A 143 -4.15 5.52 -4.45
N ALA A 144 -4.10 5.47 -3.13
CA ALA A 144 -5.27 5.46 -2.26
C ALA A 144 -5.11 6.51 -1.17
N THR A 145 -6.16 7.27 -0.89
CA THR A 145 -6.19 8.25 0.20
C THR A 145 -7.08 7.72 1.31
N ILE A 146 -6.53 7.58 2.51
CA ILE A 146 -7.22 6.99 3.67
C ILE A 146 -7.33 8.05 4.76
N PRO A 147 -8.55 8.48 5.14
CA PRO A 147 -8.74 9.36 6.27
C PRO A 147 -8.46 8.61 7.59
N VAL A 148 -7.75 9.25 8.50
CA VAL A 148 -7.55 8.77 9.87
C VAL A 148 -8.51 9.53 10.77
N VAL A 149 -9.49 8.84 11.32
CA VAL A 149 -10.41 9.40 12.31
C VAL A 149 -9.90 9.02 13.70
N PRO A 150 -9.33 9.97 14.47
CA PRO A 150 -8.89 9.68 15.81
C PRO A 150 -10.11 9.39 16.70
N VAL A 151 -10.13 8.24 17.34
CA VAL A 151 -11.10 7.94 18.39
C VAL A 151 -10.54 8.52 19.69
N THR A 152 -11.12 9.62 20.17
CA THR A 152 -10.73 10.27 21.43
C THR A 152 -11.24 9.52 22.66
N THR A 153 -12.07 8.49 22.47
CA THR A 153 -12.60 7.64 23.53
C THR A 153 -11.94 6.27 23.48
N GLN A 154 -10.81 6.13 24.16
CA GLN A 154 -10.18 4.82 24.35
C GLN A 154 -11.01 4.02 25.37
N PRO A 155 -11.54 2.83 25.04
CA PRO A 155 -12.11 1.97 26.07
C PRO A 155 -11.00 1.62 27.07
N LEU A 156 -11.26 1.86 28.36
CA LEU A 156 -10.33 1.61 29.47
C LEU A 156 -9.94 0.12 29.50
N ASN A 157 -8.87 -0.26 28.81
CA ASN A 157 -8.28 -1.60 28.96
C ASN A 157 -7.26 -1.65 30.11
N ASN A 158 -6.91 -0.50 30.68
CA ASN A 158 -5.96 -0.40 31.76
C ASN A 158 -6.33 0.75 32.72
N PRO A 159 -6.79 0.47 33.96
CA PRO A 159 -7.02 1.51 34.97
C PRO A 159 -5.73 2.23 35.40
N SER A 160 -4.56 1.78 34.94
CA SER A 160 -3.26 2.41 35.24
C SER A 160 -3.04 3.77 34.58
N TRP A 161 -3.92 4.23 33.68
CA TRP A 161 -3.86 5.60 33.15
C TRP A 161 -4.92 6.52 33.76
N ASN A 162 -5.59 6.08 34.82
CA ASN A 162 -6.54 6.89 35.58
C ASN A 162 -5.90 7.55 36.81
N TYR A 163 -4.58 7.68 36.84
CA TYR A 163 -3.90 8.38 37.93
C TYR A 163 -2.93 9.43 37.42
N ILE A 164 -2.89 10.56 38.11
CA ILE A 164 -1.86 11.57 37.94
C ILE A 164 -0.66 11.11 38.78
N PHE A 165 0.52 10.99 38.18
CA PHE A 165 1.73 10.55 38.89
C PHE A 165 2.79 11.64 38.88
N SER A 166 3.10 12.20 40.04
CA SER A 166 4.23 13.12 40.18
C SER A 166 5.50 12.36 40.54
N ARG A 167 6.48 12.42 39.63
CA ARG A 167 7.82 11.80 39.76
C ARG A 167 8.87 12.73 40.34
N ALA A 168 8.53 14.00 40.56
CA ALA A 168 9.48 14.97 41.08
C ALA A 168 9.76 14.61 42.53
N THR A 169 10.95 14.10 42.82
CA THR A 169 11.54 14.14 44.15
C THR A 169 12.43 15.37 44.15
N GLY A 170 11.93 16.50 44.66
CA GLY A 170 12.68 17.72 44.80
C GLY A 170 14.02 17.44 45.47
N SER A 171 15.05 18.11 44.98
CA SER A 171 16.42 18.10 45.51
C SER A 171 16.39 18.00 47.04
N GLY A 172 17.01 16.96 47.60
CA GLY A 172 16.97 16.60 49.02
C GLY A 172 17.47 17.68 49.98
N VAL A 173 16.71 18.76 50.13
CA VAL A 173 16.83 19.77 51.15
C VAL A 173 15.58 19.69 52.02
N ALA A 174 15.79 18.98 53.13
CA ALA A 174 15.07 19.02 54.39
C ALA A 174 14.05 20.17 54.55
N LEU A 175 12.78 19.78 54.73
CA LEU A 175 11.73 20.52 55.47
C LEU A 175 11.04 21.77 54.86
N SER A 176 11.21 22.15 53.59
CA SER A 176 10.32 23.18 52.98
C SER A 176 10.11 23.14 51.45
N GLY A 177 10.31 22.00 50.80
CA GLY A 177 10.12 21.86 49.35
C GLY A 177 8.85 21.09 48.99
N CYS A 178 7.94 21.71 48.25
CA CYS A 178 6.77 21.05 47.67
C CYS A 178 7.19 20.33 46.38
N ASP A 179 7.15 19.00 46.39
CA ASP A 179 7.50 18.15 45.25
C ASP A 179 6.43 18.19 44.15
N MET A 180 5.18 18.37 44.57
CA MET A 180 4.07 18.73 43.69
C MET A 180 3.28 19.87 44.34
N THR A 181 3.05 20.96 43.61
CA THR A 181 2.22 22.07 44.09
C THR A 181 0.98 22.22 43.23
N LEU A 182 -0.20 21.99 43.83
CA LEU A 182 -1.48 22.35 43.23
C LEU A 182 -1.79 23.81 43.59
N GLN A 183 -1.89 24.64 42.55
CA GLN A 183 -2.13 26.08 42.67
C GLN A 183 -3.60 26.38 43.04
N ASN A 184 -3.91 27.66 43.30
CA ASN A 184 -5.25 28.10 43.69
C ASN A 184 -6.32 27.65 42.68
N SER A 185 -7.47 27.16 43.19
CA SER A 185 -8.62 26.68 42.41
C SER A 185 -8.40 25.44 41.53
N VAL A 186 -7.34 24.65 41.75
CA VAL A 186 -7.18 23.37 41.05
C VAL A 186 -8.08 22.30 41.70
N ASN A 187 -8.96 21.69 40.91
CA ASN A 187 -9.79 20.55 41.30
C ASN A 187 -9.28 19.29 40.59
N VAL A 188 -8.78 18.32 41.35
CA VAL A 188 -8.30 17.05 40.80
C VAL A 188 -9.34 15.96 41.08
N THR A 189 -9.98 15.46 40.02
CA THR A 189 -11.04 14.44 40.09
C THR A 189 -10.54 13.02 39.81
N SER A 190 -9.25 12.86 39.52
CA SER A 190 -8.61 11.57 39.25
C SER A 190 -7.69 11.18 40.43
N PRO A 191 -7.54 9.89 40.75
CA PRO A 191 -6.54 9.41 41.71
C PRO A 191 -5.16 10.05 41.50
N LEU A 192 -4.62 10.70 42.52
CA LEU A 192 -3.32 11.38 42.46
C LEU A 192 -2.29 10.63 43.32
N TYR A 193 -1.15 10.27 42.73
CA TYR A 193 -0.03 9.66 43.43
C TYR A 193 1.21 10.55 43.31
N VAL A 194 1.83 10.89 44.45
CA VAL A 194 3.00 11.77 44.53
C VAL A 194 4.08 11.02 45.30
N MET A 195 5.27 10.89 44.70
CA MET A 195 6.43 10.22 45.32
C MET A 195 7.14 11.06 46.41
N GLY A 196 6.51 12.16 46.85
CA GLY A 196 7.08 13.17 47.75
C GLY A 196 5.98 14.02 48.39
N ASN A 197 6.32 15.26 48.77
CA ASN A 197 5.41 16.18 49.43
C ASN A 197 4.42 16.84 48.45
N LEU A 198 3.12 16.59 48.65
CA LEU A 198 2.04 17.28 47.96
C LEU A 198 1.65 18.55 48.72
N CYS A 199 1.68 19.69 48.04
CA CYS A 199 1.23 20.97 48.57
C CYS A 199 -0.01 21.47 47.85
N LEU A 200 -1.06 21.72 48.63
CA LEU A 200 -2.32 22.32 48.19
C LEU A 200 -2.29 23.81 48.56
N LYS A 201 -2.41 24.71 47.58
CA LYS A 201 -2.53 26.15 47.86
C LYS A 201 -4.00 26.60 47.80
N ASN A 202 -4.38 27.42 48.78
CA ASN A 202 -5.70 28.06 48.88
C ASN A 202 -6.87 27.05 48.83
N THR A 203 -7.66 27.06 47.74
CA THR A 203 -8.89 26.27 47.57
C THR A 203 -8.69 24.98 46.78
N ALA A 204 -7.44 24.55 46.57
CA ALA A 204 -7.15 23.29 45.87
C ALA A 204 -7.76 22.10 46.62
N LYS A 205 -8.47 21.22 45.89
CA LYS A 205 -9.13 20.05 46.46
C LYS A 205 -8.96 18.83 45.56
N ILE A 206 -9.00 17.67 46.18
CA ILE A 206 -9.03 16.35 45.54
C ILE A 206 -10.37 15.75 45.93
N SER A 207 -11.21 15.45 44.94
CA SER A 207 -12.60 14.98 45.16
C SER A 207 -12.94 13.84 44.23
#